data_AF-A0A9Y3S489-F1
#
_entry.id   AF-A0A9Y3S489-F1
#
_cell.length_a   1.000
_cell.length_b   1.000
_cell.length_c   1.000
_cell.angle_alpha   90.00
_cell.angle_beta   90.00
_cell.angle_gamma   90.00
#
_symmetry.space_group_name_H-M   'P 1'
#
loop_
_entity.id
_entity.type
_entity.pdbx_description
1 polymer ?
#
loop_
_entity_poly.entity_id
_entity_poly.type
_entity_poly.pdbx_seq_one_letter_code
_entity_poly.pdbx_strand_id
1 'polypeptide(L)'
;MKTILRGVLLKEYLTFRTFVAKVISLAFALGSGMPLGKEAPFVHIASLCGALLCKLPVFRGIYENESRYREMLAAACAVGVGCVLAAPVGGVLFSIEVTFTFFAVRSYWRGFFSVTIAAFFFRVLAVWYKDEETVTALFRTHFQVDFPFDLKEMPAFALLGIISGFGGALFVYLNRRIALFIKKQKLFNTFLMK
;
A
#
# COMPACT_ATOMS: atom_id res chain seq x y z
N MET A 1 5.81 5.25 6.83
CA MET A 1 4.65 4.80 7.63
C MET A 1 5.02 3.81 8.72
N LYS A 2 5.62 2.65 8.41
CA LYS A 2 6.04 1.65 9.41
C LYS A 2 6.84 2.24 10.59
N THR A 3 7.77 3.16 10.32
CA THR A 3 8.55 3.87 11.35
C THR A 3 7.70 4.79 12.23
N ILE A 4 6.77 5.53 11.64
CA ILE A 4 5.83 6.41 12.35
C ILE A 4 4.91 5.61 13.26
N LEU A 5 4.40 4.48 12.77
CA LEU A 5 3.51 3.61 13.55
C LEU A 5 4.23 2.85 14.67
N ARG A 6 5.57 2.73 14.57
CA ARG A 6 6.45 2.30 15.67
C ARG A 6 6.79 3.41 16.67
N GLY A 7 6.31 4.64 16.46
CA GLY A 7 6.45 5.77 17.39
C GLY A 7 7.48 6.82 16.99
N VAL A 8 8.14 6.71 15.84
CA VAL A 8 9.11 7.74 15.39
C VAL A 8 8.40 8.84 14.60
N LEU A 9 8.27 10.03 15.19
CA LEU A 9 7.59 11.16 14.56
C LEU A 9 8.49 11.83 13.51
N LEU A 10 8.05 11.82 12.25
CA LEU A 10 8.71 12.51 11.13
C LEU A 10 7.83 13.69 10.68
N LYS A 11 8.10 14.88 11.22
CA LYS A 11 7.23 16.07 11.05
C LYS A 11 7.02 16.48 9.58
N GLU A 12 8.04 16.36 8.75
CA GLU A 12 7.97 16.76 7.33
C GLU A 12 7.35 15.69 6.41
N TYR A 13 7.18 14.47 6.92
CA TYR A 13 6.69 13.34 6.14
C TYR A 13 5.18 13.39 5.87
N LEU A 14 4.40 14.01 6.77
CA LEU A 14 2.94 14.09 6.69
C LEU A 14 2.43 15.53 6.45
N THR A 15 2.88 16.14 5.35
CA THR A 15 2.56 17.54 5.00
C THR A 15 1.70 17.64 3.73
N PHE A 16 0.89 18.69 3.61
CA PHE A 16 0.08 18.94 2.41
C PHE A 16 0.93 19.11 1.14
N ARG A 17 2.12 19.73 1.27
CA ARG A 17 3.07 19.86 0.17
C ARG A 17 3.51 18.48 -0.36
N THR A 18 3.82 17.54 0.53
CA THR A 18 4.18 16.17 0.13
C THR A 18 3.01 15.41 -0.51
N PHE A 19 1.77 15.70 -0.13
CA PHE A 19 0.58 15.12 -0.74
C PHE A 19 0.47 15.51 -2.22
N VAL A 20 0.47 16.81 -2.51
CA VAL A 20 0.35 17.31 -3.90
C VAL A 20 1.51 16.82 -4.75
N ALA A 21 2.74 16.96 -4.26
CA ALA A 21 3.93 16.51 -4.98
C ALA A 21 3.90 15.00 -5.27
N LYS A 22 3.43 14.18 -4.33
CA LYS A 22 3.39 12.73 -4.50
C LYS A 22 2.28 12.26 -5.45
N VAL A 23 1.13 12.92 -5.46
CA VAL A 23 0.05 12.62 -6.42
C VAL A 23 0.51 12.92 -7.85
N ILE A 24 1.09 14.10 -8.08
CA ILE A 24 1.56 14.52 -9.40
C ILE A 24 2.72 13.61 -9.87
N SER A 25 3.73 13.39 -9.02
CA SER A 25 4.88 12.54 -9.39
C SER A 25 4.47 11.09 -9.66
N LEU A 26 3.52 10.53 -8.91
CA LEU A 26 3.01 9.19 -9.17
C LEU A 26 2.28 9.11 -10.52
N ALA A 27 1.51 10.14 -10.88
CA ALA A 27 0.83 10.20 -12.18
C ALA A 27 1.85 10.20 -13.35
N PHE A 28 2.89 11.02 -13.26
CA PHE A 28 3.97 11.04 -14.27
C PHE A 28 4.77 9.72 -14.29
N ALA A 29 5.06 9.14 -13.12
CA ALA A 29 5.77 7.85 -13.05
C ALA A 29 4.99 6.73 -13.75
N LEU A 30 3.66 6.66 -13.53
CA LEU A 30 2.81 5.69 -14.22
C LEU A 30 2.65 6.01 -15.70
N GLY A 31 2.55 7.29 -16.07
CA GLY A 31 2.48 7.73 -17.48
C GLY A 31 3.77 7.47 -18.27
N SER A 32 4.93 7.39 -17.61
CA SER A 32 6.22 7.16 -18.25
C SER A 32 6.41 5.73 -18.79
N GLY A 33 5.55 4.78 -18.40
CA GLY A 33 5.68 3.36 -18.77
C GLY A 33 6.87 2.64 -18.13
N MET A 34 7.62 3.29 -17.22
CA MET A 34 8.67 2.63 -16.45
C MET A 34 8.07 1.54 -15.54
N PRO A 35 8.80 0.44 -15.28
CA PRO A 35 8.33 -0.65 -14.42
C PRO A 35 8.36 -0.26 -12.93
N LEU A 36 7.53 0.72 -12.56
CA LEU A 36 7.42 1.29 -11.22
C LEU A 36 6.07 0.95 -10.60
N GLY A 37 6.08 0.55 -9.33
CA GLY A 37 4.86 0.20 -8.59
C GLY A 37 4.14 1.42 -8.00
N LYS A 38 2.81 1.43 -8.09
CA LYS A 38 1.96 2.46 -7.46
C LYS A 38 1.67 2.24 -5.97
N GLU A 39 1.92 1.03 -5.47
CA GLU A 39 1.39 0.58 -4.19
C GLU A 39 1.93 1.39 -3.00
N ALA A 40 3.25 1.40 -2.81
CA ALA A 40 3.86 2.10 -1.67
C ALA A 40 3.64 3.62 -1.70
N PRO A 41 3.73 4.33 -2.84
CA PRO A 41 3.34 5.74 -2.92
C PRO A 41 1.88 5.98 -2.54
N PHE A 42 0.95 5.13 -2.98
CA PHE A 42 -0.48 5.30 -2.72
C PHE A 42 -0.84 5.07 -1.24
N VAL A 43 -0.19 4.11 -0.57
CA VAL A 43 -0.32 3.93 0.89
C VAL A 43 0.07 5.20 1.64
N HIS A 44 1.13 5.88 1.17
CA HIS A 44 1.53 7.16 1.74
C HIS A 44 0.52 8.27 1.48
N ILE A 45 -0.03 8.35 0.26
CA ILE A 45 -1.07 9.33 -0.11
C ILE A 45 -2.32 9.13 0.77
N ALA A 46 -2.78 7.88 0.95
CA ALA A 46 -3.91 7.58 1.83
C ALA A 46 -3.64 7.99 3.28
N SER A 47 -2.44 7.70 3.79
CA SER A 47 -1.98 8.12 5.12
C SER A 47 -1.93 9.64 5.28
N LEU A 48 -1.52 10.36 4.23
CA LEU A 48 -1.55 11.82 4.17
C LEU A 48 -2.97 12.36 4.24
N CYS A 49 -3.92 11.76 3.51
CA CYS A 49 -5.34 12.12 3.63
C CYS A 49 -5.83 11.96 5.06
N GLY A 50 -5.58 10.81 5.70
CA GLY A 50 -5.95 10.58 7.10
C GLY A 50 -5.30 11.56 8.07
N ALA A 51 -4.01 11.88 7.87
CA ALA A 51 -3.28 12.84 8.68
C ALA A 51 -3.81 14.27 8.53
N LEU A 52 -4.14 14.69 7.31
CA LEU A 52 -4.68 16.03 7.02
C LEU A 52 -6.12 16.18 7.52
N LEU A 53 -6.94 15.13 7.42
CA LEU A 53 -8.28 15.11 8.00
C LEU A 53 -8.24 15.33 9.52
N CYS A 54 -7.29 14.73 10.22
CA CYS A 54 -7.12 14.93 11.67
C CYS A 54 -6.73 16.37 12.05
N LYS A 55 -6.15 17.15 11.13
CA LYS A 55 -5.80 18.57 11.37
C LYS A 55 -7.00 19.50 11.25
N LEU A 56 -8.13 19.05 10.70
CA LEU A 56 -9.36 19.83 10.66
C LEU A 56 -9.92 20.03 12.08
N PRO A 57 -10.53 21.18 12.38
CA PRO A 57 -10.99 21.52 13.74
C PRO A 57 -11.99 20.51 14.31
N VAL A 58 -12.82 19.91 13.44
CA VAL A 58 -13.82 18.90 13.80
C VAL A 58 -13.20 17.59 14.32
N PHE A 59 -12.00 17.24 13.83
CA PHE A 59 -11.32 15.97 14.18
C PHE A 59 -10.10 16.17 15.08
N ARG A 60 -9.93 17.37 15.65
CA ARG A 60 -8.77 17.72 16.47
C ARG A 60 -8.61 16.82 17.70
N GLY A 61 -9.71 16.37 18.30
CA GLY A 61 -9.67 15.42 19.42
C GLY A 61 -9.07 14.04 19.08
N ILE A 62 -9.03 13.65 17.80
CA ILE A 62 -8.33 12.44 17.33
C ILE A 62 -6.83 12.72 17.20
N TYR A 63 -6.46 13.92 16.75
CA TYR A 63 -5.06 14.34 16.59
C TYR A 63 -4.33 14.51 17.92
N GLU A 64 -5.01 15.04 18.93
CA GLU A 64 -4.43 15.28 20.26
C GLU A 64 -4.14 13.97 21.02
N ASN A 65 -4.91 12.90 20.75
CA ASN A 65 -4.67 11.59 21.33
C ASN A 65 -3.78 10.74 20.41
N GLU A 66 -2.53 10.54 20.81
CA GLU A 66 -1.54 9.81 20.01
C GLU A 66 -2.00 8.38 19.64
N SER A 67 -2.69 7.68 20.54
CA SER A 67 -3.22 6.33 20.28
C SER A 67 -4.26 6.37 19.16
N ARG A 68 -5.23 7.29 19.26
CA ARG A 68 -6.29 7.42 18.23
C ARG A 68 -5.73 7.91 16.91
N TYR A 69 -4.73 8.79 16.93
CA TYR A 69 -4.04 9.25 15.74
C TYR A 69 -3.31 8.09 15.03
N ARG A 70 -2.62 7.22 15.78
CA ARG A 70 -1.98 6.01 15.22
C ARG A 70 -3.01 5.04 14.64
N GLU A 71 -4.15 4.83 15.31
CA GLU A 71 -5.26 4.02 14.78
C GLU A 71 -5.84 4.58 13.48
N MET A 72 -5.96 5.92 13.36
CA MET A 72 -6.41 6.57 12.13
C MET A 72 -5.41 6.37 10.99
N LEU A 73 -4.12 6.60 11.24
CA LEU A 73 -3.05 6.35 10.25
C LEU A 73 -2.99 4.89 9.82
N ALA A 74 -3.30 3.97 10.74
CA ALA A 74 -3.40 2.55 10.47
C ALA A 74 -4.53 2.21 9.49
N ALA A 75 -5.73 2.72 9.77
CA ALA A 75 -6.87 2.55 8.88
C ALA A 75 -6.58 3.17 7.50
N ALA A 76 -5.96 4.35 7.47
CA ALA A 76 -5.57 5.02 6.23
C ALA A 76 -4.53 4.21 5.42
N CYS A 77 -3.55 3.57 6.07
CA CYS A 77 -2.62 2.66 5.40
C CYS A 77 -3.36 1.46 4.77
N ALA A 78 -4.29 0.85 5.52
CA ALA A 78 -5.10 -0.26 5.02
C ALA A 78 -5.95 0.15 3.80
N VAL A 79 -6.60 1.30 3.86
CA VAL A 79 -7.36 1.87 2.72
C VAL A 79 -6.46 2.05 1.51
N GLY A 80 -5.26 2.61 1.69
CA GLY A 80 -4.31 2.78 0.59
C GLY A 80 -3.95 1.48 -0.11
N VAL A 81 -3.62 0.43 0.65
CA VAL A 81 -3.32 -0.90 0.08
C VAL A 81 -4.56 -1.49 -0.59
N GLY A 82 -5.69 -1.50 0.11
CA GLY A 82 -6.92 -2.14 -0.38
C GLY A 82 -7.50 -1.49 -1.63
N CYS A 83 -7.39 -0.17 -1.76
CA CYS A 83 -7.77 0.55 -2.99
C CYS A 83 -6.86 0.19 -4.17
N VAL A 84 -5.56 0.03 -3.94
CA VAL A 84 -4.60 -0.27 -5.01
C VAL A 84 -4.80 -1.68 -5.57
N LEU A 85 -5.03 -2.64 -4.68
CA LEU A 85 -5.24 -4.05 -5.02
C LEU A 85 -6.69 -4.36 -5.42
N ALA A 86 -7.61 -3.42 -5.16
CA ALA A 86 -9.05 -3.62 -5.28
C ALA A 86 -9.56 -4.89 -4.57
N ALA A 87 -8.90 -5.24 -3.45
CA ALA A 87 -9.14 -6.45 -2.67
C ALA A 87 -9.22 -6.08 -1.19
N PRO A 88 -10.44 -5.89 -0.62
CA PRO A 88 -10.59 -5.37 0.73
C PRO A 88 -9.97 -6.25 1.82
N VAL A 89 -10.24 -7.56 1.77
CA VAL A 89 -9.73 -8.52 2.76
C VAL A 89 -8.21 -8.61 2.68
N GLY A 90 -7.68 -8.88 1.48
CA GLY A 90 -6.22 -9.01 1.26
C GLY A 90 -5.46 -7.73 1.57
N GLY A 91 -6.00 -6.57 1.20
CA GLY A 91 -5.34 -5.28 1.45
C GLY A 91 -5.23 -4.93 2.93
N VAL A 92 -6.25 -5.26 3.74
CA VAL A 92 -6.20 -5.04 5.19
C VAL A 92 -5.21 -5.98 5.86
N LEU A 93 -5.22 -7.27 5.50
CA LEU A 93 -4.28 -8.26 6.04
C LEU A 93 -2.83 -7.90 5.70
N PHE A 94 -2.56 -7.56 4.44
CA PHE A 94 -1.24 -7.11 4.01
C PHE A 94 -0.79 -5.83 4.74
N SER A 95 -1.69 -4.87 4.94
CA SER A 95 -1.38 -3.65 5.68
C SER A 95 -0.98 -3.93 7.13
N ILE A 96 -1.66 -4.88 7.78
CA ILE A 96 -1.33 -5.32 9.14
C ILE A 96 0.06 -5.95 9.17
N GLU A 97 0.31 -6.93 8.29
CA GLU A 97 1.55 -7.69 8.23
C GLU A 97 2.78 -6.79 7.99
N VAL A 98 2.67 -5.84 7.05
CA VAL A 98 3.81 -5.00 6.67
C VAL A 98 4.05 -3.87 7.66
N THR A 99 2.98 -3.28 8.20
CA THR A 99 3.07 -1.98 8.87
C THR A 99 3.07 -2.07 10.39
N PHE A 100 2.48 -3.12 10.98
CA PHE A 100 2.26 -3.23 12.43
C PHE A 100 3.04 -4.38 13.05
N THR A 101 3.46 -4.19 14.31
CA THR A 101 3.93 -5.29 15.17
C THR A 101 2.84 -5.75 16.15
N PHE A 102 1.98 -4.83 16.58
CA PHE A 102 0.80 -5.10 17.39
C PHE A 102 -0.38 -4.34 16.79
N PHE A 103 -1.52 -5.01 16.66
CA PHE A 103 -2.69 -4.43 16.01
C PHE A 103 -3.97 -4.73 16.80
N ALA A 104 -4.68 -3.67 17.19
CA ALA A 104 -5.94 -3.81 17.90
C ALA A 104 -7.04 -4.28 16.94
N VAL A 105 -7.80 -5.31 17.32
CA VAL A 105 -8.93 -5.85 16.54
C VAL A 105 -9.98 -4.79 16.23
N ARG A 106 -10.14 -3.77 17.09
CA ARG A 106 -11.02 -2.62 16.80
C ARG A 106 -10.58 -1.83 15.57
N SER A 107 -9.28 -1.64 15.39
CA SER A 107 -8.71 -0.94 14.23
C SER A 107 -8.80 -1.78 12.96
N TYR A 108 -8.83 -3.11 13.09
CA TYR A 108 -9.12 -4.03 11.99
C TYR A 108 -10.48 -3.77 11.37
N TRP A 109 -11.53 -3.79 12.19
CA TRP A 109 -12.89 -3.57 11.70
C TRP A 109 -13.07 -2.20 11.07
N ARG A 110 -12.47 -1.16 11.66
CA ARG A 110 -12.49 0.20 11.10
C ARG A 110 -11.77 0.28 9.76
N GLY A 111 -10.58 -0.32 9.66
CA GLY A 111 -9.82 -0.41 8.41
C GLY A 111 -10.60 -1.19 7.35
N PHE A 112 -11.12 -2.37 7.69
CA PHE A 112 -11.90 -3.23 6.80
C PHE A 112 -13.12 -2.52 6.24
N PHE A 113 -13.94 -1.91 7.10
CA PHE A 113 -15.11 -1.14 6.67
C PHE A 113 -14.74 0.05 5.78
N SER A 114 -13.67 0.77 6.11
CA SER A 114 -13.23 1.90 5.28
C SER A 114 -12.73 1.44 3.91
N VAL A 115 -12.03 0.31 3.84
CA VAL A 115 -11.52 -0.25 2.59
C VAL A 115 -12.65 -0.78 1.72
N THR A 116 -13.66 -1.45 2.29
CA THR A 116 -14.82 -1.94 1.52
C THR A 116 -15.60 -0.79 0.91
N ILE A 117 -15.82 0.30 1.65
CA ILE A 117 -16.42 1.52 1.12
C ILE A 117 -15.58 2.10 -0.03
N ALA A 118 -14.27 2.22 0.17
CA ALA A 118 -13.39 2.80 -0.85
C ALA A 118 -13.34 1.92 -2.12
N ALA A 119 -13.30 0.60 -1.98
CA ALA A 119 -13.38 -0.35 -3.08
C ALA A 119 -14.74 -0.28 -3.80
N PHE A 120 -15.84 -0.15 -3.05
CA PHE A 120 -17.17 0.04 -3.61
C PHE A 120 -17.26 1.29 -4.47
N PHE A 121 -16.84 2.45 -3.96
CA PHE A 121 -16.82 3.70 -4.73
C PHE A 121 -15.91 3.63 -5.95
N PHE A 122 -14.73 3.00 -5.83
CA PHE A 122 -13.83 2.80 -6.97
C PHE A 122 -14.48 1.99 -8.09
N ARG A 123 -15.28 0.97 -7.74
CA ARG A 123 -16.00 0.14 -8.72
C ARG A 123 -17.21 0.84 -9.32
N VAL A 124 -18.00 1.52 -8.51
CA VAL A 124 -19.14 2.31 -9.00
C VAL A 124 -18.67 3.36 -9.99
N LEU A 125 -17.56 4.06 -9.68
CA LEU A 125 -16.99 5.07 -10.58
C LEU A 125 -16.49 4.46 -11.89
N ALA A 126 -15.96 3.23 -11.86
CA ALA A 126 -15.54 2.53 -13.07
C ALA A 126 -16.74 2.20 -13.98
N VAL A 127 -17.87 1.75 -13.42
CA VAL A 127 -19.11 1.52 -14.16
C VAL A 127 -19.63 2.82 -14.79
N TRP A 128 -19.56 3.93 -14.05
CA TRP A 128 -20.10 5.21 -14.51
C TRP A 128 -19.25 5.91 -15.58
N TYR A 129 -17.93 5.73 -15.56
CA TYR A 129 -17.01 6.47 -16.42
C TYR A 129 -16.33 5.63 -17.52
N LYS A 130 -16.27 4.31 -17.35
CA LYS A 130 -15.57 3.39 -18.28
C LYS A 130 -16.49 2.38 -18.95
N ASP A 131 -17.82 2.54 -18.85
CA ASP A 131 -18.82 1.65 -19.43
C ASP A 131 -18.60 0.16 -19.10
N GLU A 132 -18.09 -0.14 -17.90
CA GLU A 132 -17.98 -1.51 -17.39
C GLU A 132 -19.37 -2.05 -17.04
N GLU A 133 -19.75 -3.21 -17.59
CA GLU A 133 -21.12 -3.74 -17.46
C GLU A 133 -21.53 -4.04 -16.00
N THR A 134 -20.58 -4.44 -15.15
CA THR A 134 -20.85 -4.82 -13.76
C THR A 134 -19.65 -4.59 -12.83
N VAL A 135 -19.91 -4.56 -11.51
CA VAL A 135 -18.89 -4.49 -10.46
C VAL A 135 -18.11 -5.82 -10.39
N THR A 136 -17.11 -5.96 -11.25
CA THR A 136 -16.25 -7.16 -11.30
C THR A 136 -14.83 -6.85 -10.80
N ALA A 137 -14.02 -7.89 -10.57
CA ALA A 137 -12.61 -7.75 -10.23
C ALA A 137 -11.83 -7.05 -11.36
N LEU A 138 -10.72 -6.36 -11.03
CA LEU A 138 -10.00 -5.51 -11.99
C LEU A 138 -9.32 -6.34 -13.08
N PHE A 139 -8.91 -7.55 -12.71
CA PHE A 139 -8.35 -8.55 -13.60
C PHE A 139 -9.20 -9.81 -13.47
N ARG A 140 -10.22 -9.94 -14.31
CA ARG A 140 -11.07 -11.13 -14.33
C ARG A 140 -10.34 -12.24 -15.09
N THR A 141 -10.05 -13.33 -14.40
CA THR A 141 -9.55 -14.56 -15.01
C THR A 141 -10.66 -15.60 -15.03
N HIS A 142 -10.93 -16.18 -16.20
CA HIS A 142 -11.90 -17.26 -16.34
C HIS A 142 -11.19 -18.60 -16.16
N PHE A 143 -11.25 -19.16 -14.95
CA PHE A 143 -10.80 -20.52 -14.69
C PHE A 143 -11.94 -21.49 -15.06
N GLN A 144 -11.70 -22.36 -16.03
CA GLN A 144 -12.65 -23.36 -16.53
C GLN A 144 -12.39 -24.69 -15.85
N VAL A 145 -12.75 -24.88 -14.57
CA VAL A 145 -12.56 -26.21 -13.96
C VAL A 145 -13.48 -26.48 -12.77
N ASP A 146 -14.24 -27.58 -12.84
CA ASP A 146 -14.99 -28.16 -11.72
C ASP A 146 -14.06 -28.83 -10.67
N PHE A 147 -12.83 -29.20 -11.06
CA PHE A 147 -11.78 -29.75 -10.19
C PHE A 147 -10.43 -29.09 -10.50
N PRO A 148 -10.04 -28.01 -9.80
CA PRO A 148 -9.00 -27.11 -10.27
C PRO A 148 -7.56 -27.62 -10.10
N PHE A 149 -7.28 -28.50 -9.13
CA PHE A 149 -5.92 -29.01 -8.88
C PHE A 149 -5.97 -30.42 -8.26
N ASP A 150 -5.12 -31.32 -8.77
CA ASP A 150 -4.91 -32.64 -8.18
C ASP A 150 -3.87 -32.60 -7.05
N LEU A 151 -4.03 -33.45 -6.03
CA LEU A 151 -3.06 -33.56 -4.92
C LEU A 151 -1.64 -33.90 -5.42
N LYS A 152 -1.51 -34.53 -6.59
CA LYS A 152 -0.24 -34.85 -7.24
C LYS A 152 0.53 -33.62 -7.72
N GLU A 153 -0.13 -32.47 -7.90
CA GLU A 153 0.49 -31.22 -8.35
C GLU A 153 1.04 -30.38 -7.18
N MET A 154 0.65 -30.70 -5.94
CA MET A 154 1.11 -30.01 -4.73
C MET A 154 2.65 -29.97 -4.57
N PRO A 155 3.40 -31.06 -4.87
CA PRO A 155 4.86 -30.99 -4.85
C PRO A 155 5.45 -30.00 -5.86
N ALA A 156 4.82 -29.84 -7.04
CA ALA A 156 5.26 -28.87 -8.03
C ALA A 156 5.02 -27.42 -7.55
N PHE A 157 3.87 -27.14 -6.92
CA PHE A 157 3.62 -25.83 -6.30
C PHE A 157 4.59 -25.55 -5.14
N ALA A 158 4.92 -26.55 -4.33
CA ALA A 158 5.92 -26.41 -3.27
C ALA A 158 7.30 -26.06 -3.85
N LEU A 159 7.72 -26.74 -4.93
CA LEU A 159 8.99 -26.45 -5.60
C LEU A 159 9.02 -25.03 -6.19
N LEU A 160 7.92 -24.59 -6.82
CA LEU A 160 7.78 -23.21 -7.30
C LEU A 160 7.87 -22.19 -6.15
N GLY A 161 7.28 -22.50 -4.99
CA GLY A 161 7.41 -21.70 -3.77
C GLY A 161 8.87 -21.59 -3.29
N ILE A 162 9.62 -22.69 -3.33
CA ILE A 162 11.04 -22.71 -2.95
C ILE A 162 11.87 -21.86 -3.93
N ILE A 163 11.70 -22.07 -5.24
CA ILE A 163 12.43 -21.33 -6.28
C ILE A 163 12.13 -19.83 -6.21
N SER A 164 10.85 -19.46 -6.06
CA SER A 164 10.45 -18.05 -5.92
C SER A 164 10.96 -17.43 -4.62
N GLY A 165 11.02 -18.19 -3.52
CA GLY A 165 11.62 -17.74 -2.26
C GLY A 165 13.12 -17.43 -2.38
N PHE A 166 13.89 -18.33 -2.99
CA PHE A 166 15.32 -18.08 -3.26
C PHE A 166 15.54 -16.94 -4.25
N GLY A 167 14.72 -16.86 -5.31
CA GLY A 167 14.74 -15.75 -6.26
C GLY A 167 14.46 -14.39 -5.59
N GLY A 168 13.47 -14.33 -4.69
CA GLY A 168 13.16 -13.15 -3.90
C GLY A 168 14.30 -12.76 -2.96
N ALA A 169 14.92 -13.73 -2.28
CA ALA A 169 16.07 -13.48 -1.41
C ALA A 169 17.27 -12.92 -2.20
N LEU A 170 17.56 -13.48 -3.37
CA LEU A 170 18.61 -12.97 -4.27
C LEU A 170 18.30 -11.55 -4.74
N PHE A 171 17.06 -11.27 -5.15
CA PHE A 171 16.64 -9.93 -5.56
C PHE A 171 16.84 -8.90 -4.44
N VAL A 172 16.43 -9.21 -3.20
CA VAL A 172 16.63 -8.33 -2.05
C VAL A 172 18.12 -8.10 -1.77
N TYR A 173 18.94 -9.15 -1.86
CA TYR A 173 20.39 -9.04 -1.68
C TYR A 173 21.04 -8.12 -2.74
N LEU A 174 20.70 -8.30 -4.01
CA LEU A 174 21.21 -7.48 -5.12
C LEU A 174 20.75 -6.03 -4.97
N ASN A 175 19.46 -5.80 -4.69
CA ASN A 175 18.93 -4.45 -4.49
C ASN A 175 19.62 -3.73 -3.33
N ARG A 176 19.90 -4.45 -2.22
CA ARG A 176 20.69 -3.91 -1.10
C ARG A 176 22.11 -3.54 -1.54
N ARG A 177 22.78 -4.37 -2.32
CA ARG A 177 24.14 -4.09 -2.82
C ARG A 177 24.17 -2.86 -3.72
N ILE A 178 23.20 -2.74 -4.63
CA ILE A 178 23.05 -1.57 -5.51
C ILE A 178 22.80 -0.30 -4.69
N ALA A 179 21.86 -0.34 -3.73
CA ALA A 179 21.57 0.81 -2.88
C ALA A 179 22.80 1.26 -2.06
N LEU A 180 23.59 0.32 -1.53
CA LEU A 180 24.83 0.63 -0.83
C LEU A 180 25.91 1.18 -1.78
N PHE A 181 25.98 0.68 -3.01
CA PHE A 181 26.90 1.20 -4.03
C PHE A 181 26.57 2.66 -4.38
N ILE A 182 25.29 2.97 -4.64
CA ILE A 182 24.83 4.34 -4.93
C ILE A 182 25.19 5.28 -3.78
N LYS A 183 24.94 4.87 -2.52
CA LYS A 183 25.27 5.67 -1.33
C LYS A 183 26.77 5.89 -1.11
N LYS A 184 27.64 5.04 -1.66
CA LYS A 184 29.11 5.22 -1.55
C LYS A 184 29.64 6.23 -2.57
N GLN A 185 28.93 6.44 -3.67
CA GLN A 185 29.35 7.39 -4.70
C GLN A 185 29.13 8.83 -4.22
N LYS A 186 30.22 9.56 -3.99
CA LYS A 186 30.19 10.96 -3.50
C LYS A 186 29.40 11.88 -4.43
N LEU A 187 29.48 11.65 -5.74
CA LEU A 187 28.81 12.48 -6.76
C LEU A 187 27.28 12.41 -6.64
N PHE A 188 26.72 11.21 -6.40
CA PHE A 188 25.28 11.02 -6.21
C PHE A 188 24.79 11.58 -4.87
N ASN A 189 25.57 11.43 -3.79
CA ASN A 189 25.20 12.02 -2.50
C ASN A 189 25.15 13.55 -2.55
N THR A 190 26.08 14.19 -3.26
CA THR A 190 26.05 15.66 -3.43
C THR A 190 24.85 16.13 -4.25
N PHE A 191 24.38 15.33 -5.22
CA PHE A 191 23.19 15.65 -6.01
C PHE A 191 21.88 15.42 -5.24
N LEU A 192 21.79 14.36 -4.43
CA LEU A 192 20.58 14.00 -3.69
C LEU A 192 20.37 14.77 -2.37
N MET A 193 21.42 15.37 -1.80
CA MET A 193 21.33 16.18 -0.57
C MET A 193 21.13 17.68 -0.81
N LYS A 194 20.99 18.11 -2.08
CA LYS A 194 20.53 19.45 -2.45
C LYS A 194 19.02 19.45 -2.63
#